data_AF-A0A803JXI9-F1
#
_entry.id   AF-A0A803JXI9-F1
#
_cell.length_a   1.000
_cell.length_b   1.000
_cell.length_c   1.000
_cell.angle_alpha   90.00
_cell.angle_beta   90.00
_cell.angle_gamma   90.00
#
_symmetry.space_group_name_H-M   'P 1'
#
loop_
_entity.id
_entity.type
_entity.pdbx_description
1 polymer ?
#
loop_
_entity_poly.entity_id
_entity_poly.type
_entity_poly.pdbx_seq_one_letter_code
_entity_poly.pdbx_strand_id
1 'polypeptide(L)'
;MTSLRKSRTHQSGQRLADSGRRGVSKQEPGGGDCSSRAKTCPALLLRLRLGTALTSCCEVAAMRNPFLHAVVAVCPPNQGIGKEGSLPWPLLRNEFKHFQRLTMTPTVEDKKNVVIMGRKTWFSIPEKNRPLKERINIVLSKELKEPPTGAHYLSKSLAEAIDLLEDPELKDKVDLVWVIGGSSLYQELMEKPVNQRWFVTRILQEFECDTYLPEIDLNSFRLLPEYPGISPELQEENGVQYKFEVYEKIV
;
A
#
# COMPACT_ATOMS: atom_id res chain seq x y z
N MET A 1 -61.49 -8.12 15.26
CA MET A 1 -61.25 -8.01 16.71
C MET A 1 -59.98 -7.19 16.90
N THR A 2 -60.07 -5.86 16.94
CA THR A 2 -59.92 -4.98 18.15
C THR A 2 -58.58 -5.21 18.87
N SER A 3 -57.66 -4.27 19.12
CA SER A 3 -57.70 -2.83 19.49
C SER A 3 -56.26 -2.27 19.33
N LEU A 4 -55.92 -1.11 18.73
CA LEU A 4 -56.11 0.31 19.12
C LEU A 4 -55.65 0.71 20.54
N ARG A 5 -54.61 1.58 20.60
CA ARG A 5 -54.31 2.69 21.57
C ARG A 5 -52.96 3.30 21.12
N LYS A 6 -52.83 4.50 20.50
CA LYS A 6 -53.02 5.90 20.97
C LYS A 6 -52.57 6.07 22.44
N SER A 7 -51.83 7.07 22.89
CA SER A 7 -51.14 8.27 22.39
C SER A 7 -50.76 9.04 23.67
N ARG A 8 -49.64 9.77 23.76
CA ARG A 8 -49.58 11.05 24.51
C ARG A 8 -48.29 11.82 24.25
N THR A 9 -48.51 13.03 23.78
CA THR A 9 -47.65 14.21 23.72
C THR A 9 -47.47 14.84 25.11
N HIS A 10 -46.34 15.50 25.35
CA HIS A 10 -46.31 16.79 26.06
C HIS A 10 -45.05 17.61 25.70
N GLN A 11 -45.31 18.85 25.25
CA GLN A 11 -44.45 20.04 25.26
C GLN A 11 -44.05 20.37 26.73
N SER A 12 -43.11 21.26 27.11
CA SER A 12 -42.54 22.50 26.56
C SER A 12 -41.43 22.95 27.53
N GLY A 13 -40.51 23.83 27.11
CA GLY A 13 -39.60 24.52 28.04
C GLY A 13 -38.58 25.45 27.37
N GLN A 14 -39.03 26.60 26.89
CA GLN A 14 -38.19 27.77 26.57
C GLN A 14 -37.62 28.40 27.86
N ARG A 15 -36.40 28.97 27.78
CA ARG A 15 -36.03 30.26 28.41
C ARG A 15 -34.96 30.98 27.57
N LEU A 16 -35.09 32.30 27.57
CA LEU A 16 -34.47 33.34 26.76
C LEU A 16 -33.40 34.14 27.55
N ALA A 17 -32.56 34.86 26.78
CA ALA A 17 -31.84 36.12 27.08
C ALA A 17 -30.70 36.06 28.13
N ASP A 18 -29.62 36.83 28.10
CA ASP A 18 -29.40 38.21 27.63
C ASP A 18 -27.87 38.46 27.44
N SER A 19 -27.40 39.01 26.32
CA SER A 19 -26.91 40.40 26.13
C SER A 19 -25.47 40.74 26.57
N GLY A 20 -24.68 41.28 25.62
CA GLY A 20 -24.16 42.66 25.77
C GLY A 20 -22.65 42.93 25.75
N ARG A 21 -22.22 43.67 24.70
CA ARG A 21 -21.18 44.74 24.62
C ARG A 21 -19.69 44.33 24.64
N ARG A 22 -18.71 45.07 24.08
CA ARG A 22 -18.49 46.11 23.03
C ARG A 22 -16.98 46.49 23.14
N GLY A 23 -16.35 46.92 22.03
CA GLY A 23 -15.07 47.65 21.99
C GLY A 23 -14.14 47.08 20.90
N VAL A 24 -13.92 47.64 19.71
CA VAL A 24 -13.50 48.99 19.22
C VAL A 24 -12.03 49.34 19.49
N SER A 25 -11.25 49.21 18.41
CA SER A 25 -10.08 49.96 17.89
C SER A 25 -8.81 50.21 18.73
N LYS A 26 -7.66 50.01 18.08
CA LYS A 26 -6.71 51.09 17.75
C LYS A 26 -5.65 50.63 16.73
N GLN A 27 -5.36 51.54 15.81
CA GLN A 27 -4.38 51.50 14.72
C GLN A 27 -3.12 52.30 15.12
N GLU A 28 -1.99 51.90 14.52
CA GLU A 28 -0.86 52.73 14.03
C GLU A 28 0.21 53.30 15.00
N PRO A 29 1.39 53.78 14.51
CA PRO A 29 2.22 53.40 13.34
C PRO A 29 3.77 53.49 13.56
N GLY A 30 4.55 53.20 12.51
CA GLY A 30 5.89 53.76 12.22
C GLY A 30 7.10 52.93 12.69
N GLY A 31 8.21 52.77 11.97
CA GLY A 31 8.78 53.36 10.75
C GLY A 31 10.31 53.15 10.83
N GLY A 32 11.02 52.96 9.71
CA GLY A 32 12.49 52.92 9.74
C GLY A 32 13.14 52.20 8.55
N ASP A 33 13.82 53.00 7.73
CA ASP A 33 14.37 52.73 6.39
C ASP A 33 15.86 52.33 6.41
N CYS A 34 16.36 51.98 5.22
CA CYS A 34 17.74 52.16 4.71
C CYS A 34 18.85 51.11 4.98
N SER A 35 19.15 50.36 3.91
CA SER A 35 20.39 50.46 3.12
C SER A 35 21.76 50.18 3.75
N SER A 36 22.48 49.28 3.06
CA SER A 36 23.92 49.27 2.80
C SER A 36 24.86 48.49 3.76
N ARG A 37 25.49 47.44 3.23
CA ARG A 37 26.94 47.39 2.88
C ARG A 37 27.43 45.95 2.83
N ALA A 38 27.63 45.45 1.61
CA ALA A 38 28.59 44.40 1.34
C ALA A 38 30.00 44.95 1.63
N LYS A 39 30.78 44.25 2.46
CA LYS A 39 32.22 44.44 2.57
C LYS A 39 32.90 43.07 2.65
N THR A 40 33.66 42.81 1.61
CA THR A 40 34.68 41.78 1.45
C THR A 40 35.85 42.02 2.40
N CYS A 41 36.48 40.95 2.89
CA CYS A 41 37.90 40.90 3.27
C CYS A 41 38.34 39.44 3.52
N PRO A 42 39.64 39.12 3.45
CA PRO A 42 40.18 38.07 2.59
C PRO A 42 40.76 36.87 3.36
N ALA A 43 41.11 35.85 2.59
CA ALA A 43 41.73 34.60 3.02
C ALA A 43 43.01 34.77 3.86
N LEU A 44 43.13 33.96 4.91
CA LEU A 44 44.42 33.48 5.41
C LEU A 44 44.31 32.00 5.81
N LEU A 45 45.19 31.20 5.20
CA LEU A 45 45.46 29.77 5.39
C LEU A 45 45.45 29.33 6.87
N LEU A 46 44.95 28.12 7.16
CA LEU A 46 45.79 26.92 7.34
C LEU A 46 44.95 25.65 7.63
N ARG A 47 45.15 24.62 6.78
CA ARG A 47 45.03 23.16 7.00
C ARG A 47 43.81 22.61 7.76
N LEU A 48 43.04 21.77 7.06
CA LEU A 48 42.87 20.37 7.46
C LEU A 48 42.33 19.55 6.29
N ARG A 49 42.87 18.34 6.16
CA ARG A 49 42.49 17.33 5.19
C ARG A 49 41.01 17.00 5.35
N LEU A 50 40.28 16.90 4.25
CA LEU A 50 39.29 15.85 4.00
C LEU A 50 38.97 15.90 2.51
N GLY A 51 39.23 14.78 1.84
CA GLY A 51 38.94 14.60 0.43
C GLY A 51 37.48 14.94 0.17
N THR A 52 37.25 15.78 -0.83
CA THR A 52 35.96 15.97 -1.47
C THR A 52 35.57 14.66 -2.14
N ALA A 53 34.93 13.76 -1.39
CA ALA A 53 34.06 12.77 -1.99
C ALA A 53 32.77 13.51 -2.35
N LEU A 54 32.57 13.72 -3.64
CA LEU A 54 31.25 13.79 -4.23
C LEU A 54 30.57 12.45 -3.96
N THR A 55 30.10 12.24 -2.74
CA THR A 55 29.21 11.14 -2.40
C THR A 55 27.90 11.49 -3.08
N SER A 56 27.74 10.93 -4.28
CA SER A 56 26.54 11.01 -5.08
C SER A 56 25.32 10.78 -4.21
N CYS A 57 24.25 11.54 -4.41
CA CYS A 57 22.94 11.25 -3.82
C CYS A 57 22.49 9.79 -4.04
N CYS A 58 23.10 9.05 -4.98
CA CYS A 58 22.91 7.60 -5.14
C CYS A 58 23.38 6.76 -3.95
N GLU A 59 24.46 7.10 -3.24
CA GLU A 59 25.03 6.21 -2.21
C GLU A 59 24.22 6.22 -0.92
N VAL A 60 23.56 7.34 -0.60
CA VAL A 60 22.63 7.40 0.54
C VAL A 60 21.24 6.83 0.18
N ALA A 61 20.89 6.79 -1.11
CA ALA A 61 19.65 6.15 -1.59
C ALA A 61 19.70 4.61 -1.51
N ALA A 62 20.89 4.01 -1.52
CA ALA A 62 21.08 2.55 -1.52
C ALA A 62 20.64 1.84 -0.23
N MET A 63 20.50 2.56 0.89
CA MET A 63 19.97 2.00 2.16
C MET A 63 18.45 2.13 2.32
N ARG A 64 17.74 2.66 1.32
CA ARG A 64 16.32 3.04 1.41
C ARG A 64 15.44 2.53 0.28
N ASN A 65 15.86 1.52 -0.48
CA ASN A 65 14.98 0.93 -1.49
C ASN A 65 14.32 -0.33 -0.91
N PRO A 66 13.18 -0.21 -0.20
CA PRO A 66 12.49 -1.38 0.31
C PRO A 66 12.10 -2.27 -0.86
N PHE A 67 12.23 -3.59 -0.66
CA PHE A 67 11.67 -4.54 -1.61
C PHE A 67 10.18 -4.23 -1.82
N LEU A 68 9.74 -4.17 -3.07
CA LEU A 68 8.32 -4.30 -3.37
C LEU A 68 7.97 -5.78 -3.28
N HIS A 69 7.02 -6.11 -2.42
CA HIS A 69 6.58 -7.49 -2.23
C HIS A 69 5.36 -7.72 -3.11
N ALA A 70 5.32 -8.83 -3.85
CA ALA A 70 4.13 -9.28 -4.55
C ALA A 70 3.67 -10.59 -3.91
N VAL A 71 2.35 -10.80 -3.80
CA VAL A 71 1.79 -12.06 -3.32
C VAL A 71 0.68 -12.52 -4.24
N VAL A 72 0.80 -13.73 -4.77
CA VAL A 72 -0.11 -14.26 -5.79
C VAL A 72 -0.25 -15.78 -5.65
N ALA A 73 -1.44 -16.30 -5.89
CA ALA A 73 -1.66 -17.72 -6.07
C ALA A 73 -1.91 -18.00 -7.56
N VAL A 74 -1.31 -19.06 -8.08
CA VAL A 74 -1.36 -19.42 -9.51
C VAL A 74 -1.65 -20.90 -9.69
N CYS A 75 -2.43 -21.26 -10.72
CA CYS A 75 -2.67 -22.65 -11.11
C CYS A 75 -2.12 -22.96 -12.53
N PRO A 76 -1.74 -24.22 -12.80
CA PRO A 76 -1.39 -24.68 -14.14
C PRO A 76 -2.59 -24.61 -15.11
N PRO A 77 -2.33 -24.71 -16.43
CA PRO A 77 -1.00 -24.78 -17.04
C PRO A 77 -0.31 -23.41 -17.19
N ASN A 78 -1.07 -22.31 -17.28
CA ASN A 78 -0.57 -21.02 -17.75
C ASN A 78 -0.46 -19.94 -16.65
N GLN A 79 -0.28 -20.35 -15.38
CA GLN A 79 -0.24 -19.44 -14.24
C GLN A 79 -1.55 -18.64 -14.06
N GLY A 80 -2.67 -19.36 -14.13
CA GLY A 80 -4.01 -18.79 -13.97
C GLY A 80 -4.24 -18.24 -12.56
N ILE A 81 -4.81 -17.04 -12.47
CA ILE A 81 -5.07 -16.33 -11.20
C ILE A 81 -6.54 -15.95 -10.99
N GLY A 82 -7.37 -16.06 -12.02
CA GLY A 82 -8.74 -15.60 -11.97
C GLY A 82 -9.61 -16.15 -13.09
N LYS A 83 -10.91 -16.28 -12.79
CA LYS A 83 -11.99 -16.58 -13.72
C LYS A 83 -13.19 -15.73 -13.34
N GLU A 84 -13.70 -14.93 -14.28
CA GLU A 84 -14.91 -14.13 -14.15
C GLU A 84 -14.92 -13.22 -12.90
N GLY A 85 -13.75 -12.70 -12.52
CA GLY A 85 -13.60 -11.83 -11.34
C GLY A 85 -13.60 -12.57 -10.00
N SER A 86 -13.43 -13.89 -10.00
CA SER A 86 -13.28 -14.73 -8.80
C SER A 86 -12.03 -15.60 -8.88
N LEU A 87 -11.66 -16.24 -7.77
CA LEU A 87 -10.59 -17.24 -7.79
C LEU A 87 -11.08 -18.52 -8.50
N PRO A 88 -10.26 -19.16 -9.36
CA PRO A 88 -10.66 -20.35 -10.10
C PRO A 88 -10.89 -21.60 -9.24
N TRP A 89 -10.27 -21.65 -8.07
CA TRP A 89 -10.30 -22.80 -7.15
C TRP A 89 -11.20 -22.54 -5.94
N PRO A 90 -11.61 -23.61 -5.22
CA PRO A 90 -12.38 -23.50 -3.98
C PRO A 90 -11.67 -22.66 -2.90
N LEU A 91 -12.42 -22.19 -1.89
CA LEU A 91 -11.85 -21.44 -0.77
C LEU A 91 -10.82 -22.28 0.01
N LEU A 92 -9.53 -21.96 -0.13
CA LEU A 92 -8.41 -22.56 0.61
C LEU A 92 -8.07 -21.70 1.84
N ARG A 93 -8.56 -22.08 3.02
CA ARG A 93 -8.56 -21.20 4.19
C ARG A 93 -7.16 -20.93 4.73
N ASN A 94 -6.27 -21.92 4.70
CA ASN A 94 -4.89 -21.76 5.16
C ASN A 94 -4.06 -20.97 4.15
N GLU A 95 -4.35 -21.07 2.85
CA GLU A 95 -3.80 -20.18 1.83
C GLU A 95 -4.19 -18.71 2.10
N PHE A 96 -5.48 -18.44 2.36
CA PHE A 96 -5.92 -17.09 2.74
C PHE A 96 -5.31 -16.59 4.06
N LYS A 97 -5.13 -17.46 5.05
CA LYS A 97 -4.42 -17.11 6.30
C LYS A 97 -2.95 -16.78 6.03
N HIS A 98 -2.31 -17.49 5.09
CA HIS A 98 -0.96 -17.19 4.66
C HIS A 98 -0.88 -15.80 4.01
N PHE A 99 -1.74 -15.52 3.04
CA PHE A 99 -1.87 -14.19 2.43
C PHE A 99 -2.12 -13.09 3.49
N GLN A 100 -3.05 -13.33 4.42
CA GLN A 100 -3.35 -12.37 5.48
C GLN A 100 -2.12 -12.14 6.37
N ARG A 101 -1.44 -13.19 6.82
CA ARG A 101 -0.26 -13.08 7.67
C ARG A 101 0.86 -12.30 6.98
N LEU A 102 1.16 -12.62 5.72
CA LEU A 102 2.17 -11.92 4.93
C LEU A 102 1.86 -10.42 4.82
N THR A 103 0.65 -10.09 4.37
CA THR A 103 0.30 -8.70 4.06
C THR A 103 0.00 -7.87 5.29
N MET A 104 -0.40 -8.47 6.42
CA MET A 104 -0.84 -7.76 7.62
C MET A 104 0.26 -7.57 8.67
N THR A 105 1.33 -8.38 8.64
CA THR A 105 2.37 -8.35 9.70
C THR A 105 3.48 -7.36 9.32
N PRO A 106 3.60 -6.20 9.98
CA PRO A 106 4.74 -5.33 9.80
C PRO A 106 5.98 -5.90 10.50
N THR A 107 7.15 -5.52 10.00
CA THR A 107 8.45 -5.76 10.61
C THR A 107 8.81 -4.70 11.66
N VAL A 108 8.20 -3.52 11.59
CA VAL A 108 8.36 -2.42 12.54
C VAL A 108 7.08 -2.23 13.35
N GLU A 109 7.22 -2.18 14.68
CA GLU A 109 6.12 -1.90 15.59
C GLU A 109 5.47 -0.54 15.31
N ASP A 110 4.17 -0.41 15.57
CA ASP A 110 3.34 0.78 15.32
C ASP A 110 3.21 1.23 13.85
N LYS A 111 3.83 0.53 12.91
CA LYS A 111 3.64 0.74 11.47
C LYS A 111 2.61 -0.21 10.87
N LYS A 112 2.10 0.14 9.70
CA LYS A 112 1.18 -0.68 8.91
C LYS A 112 1.79 -1.02 7.55
N ASN A 113 1.49 -2.22 7.09
CA ASN A 113 1.76 -2.60 5.72
C ASN A 113 0.74 -1.95 4.78
N VAL A 114 1.17 -1.73 3.54
CA VAL A 114 0.35 -1.21 2.44
C VAL A 114 0.01 -2.37 1.50
N VAL A 115 -1.24 -2.42 1.05
CA VAL A 115 -1.69 -3.27 -0.05
C VAL A 115 -2.11 -2.42 -1.24
N ILE A 116 -1.47 -2.64 -2.39
CA ILE A 116 -1.74 -1.98 -3.66
C ILE A 116 -2.43 -2.98 -4.59
N MET A 117 -3.58 -2.60 -5.14
CA MET A 117 -4.34 -3.48 -6.03
C MET A 117 -5.06 -2.73 -7.14
N GLY A 118 -5.29 -3.39 -8.26
CA GLY A 118 -6.12 -2.87 -9.35
C GLY A 118 -7.61 -2.85 -8.99
N ARG A 119 -8.38 -1.99 -9.68
CA ARG A 119 -9.84 -1.86 -9.52
C ARG A 119 -10.60 -3.20 -9.52
N LYS A 120 -10.30 -4.10 -10.47
CA LYS A 120 -11.01 -5.40 -10.58
C LYS A 120 -10.76 -6.28 -9.35
N THR A 121 -9.53 -6.31 -8.85
CA THR A 121 -9.15 -7.03 -7.62
C THR A 121 -9.86 -6.45 -6.40
N TRP A 122 -9.97 -5.12 -6.29
CA TRP A 122 -10.76 -4.50 -5.23
C TRP A 122 -12.22 -4.98 -5.25
N PHE A 123 -12.83 -5.07 -6.44
CA PHE A 123 -14.22 -5.49 -6.55
C PHE A 123 -14.46 -7.00 -6.42
N SER A 124 -13.43 -7.84 -6.61
CA SER A 124 -13.52 -9.29 -6.37
C SER A 124 -13.47 -9.66 -4.88
N ILE A 125 -12.89 -8.80 -4.03
CA ILE A 125 -12.87 -9.03 -2.58
C ILE A 125 -14.28 -8.83 -2.01
N PRO A 126 -14.84 -9.80 -1.26
CA PRO A 126 -16.16 -9.65 -0.64
C PRO A 126 -16.27 -8.39 0.20
N GLU A 127 -17.40 -7.68 0.12
CA GLU A 127 -17.57 -6.37 0.76
C GLU A 127 -17.29 -6.39 2.26
N LYS A 128 -17.71 -7.46 2.97
CA LYS A 128 -17.43 -7.66 4.41
C LYS A 128 -15.94 -7.72 4.76
N ASN A 129 -15.08 -7.96 3.77
CA ASN A 129 -13.64 -8.05 3.88
C ASN A 129 -12.93 -6.80 3.34
N ARG A 130 -13.67 -5.78 2.88
CA ARG A 130 -13.13 -4.49 2.42
C ARG A 130 -13.35 -3.39 3.47
N PRO A 131 -12.36 -2.51 3.70
CA PRO A 131 -10.96 -2.69 3.31
C PRO A 131 -10.35 -3.92 3.99
N LEU A 132 -9.22 -4.38 3.46
CA LEU A 132 -8.41 -5.39 4.13
C LEU A 132 -7.90 -4.79 5.46
N LYS A 133 -8.46 -5.29 6.58
CA LYS A 133 -8.19 -4.78 7.94
C LYS A 133 -6.70 -4.74 8.28
N GLU A 134 -6.32 -3.79 9.13
CA GLU A 134 -4.94 -3.53 9.59
C GLU A 134 -3.91 -3.26 8.49
N ARG A 135 -4.37 -2.88 7.30
CA ARG A 135 -3.51 -2.51 6.17
C ARG A 135 -4.00 -1.20 5.55
N ILE A 136 -3.07 -0.41 5.03
CA ILE A 136 -3.41 0.73 4.19
C ILE A 136 -3.75 0.18 2.80
N ASN A 137 -4.94 0.48 2.29
CA ASN A 137 -5.45 -0.08 1.03
C ASN A 137 -5.44 1.02 -0.04
N ILE A 138 -4.63 0.81 -1.08
CA ILE A 138 -4.52 1.70 -2.24
C ILE A 138 -5.09 0.99 -3.46
N VAL A 139 -6.09 1.61 -4.09
CA VAL A 139 -6.71 1.09 -5.32
C VAL A 139 -6.15 1.84 -6.52
N LEU A 140 -5.76 1.11 -7.57
CA LEU A 140 -5.33 1.67 -8.83
C LEU A 140 -6.48 1.72 -9.83
N SER A 141 -6.82 2.92 -10.31
CA SER A 141 -7.81 3.09 -11.37
C SER A 141 -7.65 4.40 -12.13
N LYS A 142 -7.58 4.30 -13.46
CA LYS A 142 -7.61 5.47 -14.35
C LYS A 142 -8.99 6.13 -14.40
N GLU A 143 -10.06 5.35 -14.25
CA GLU A 143 -11.46 5.78 -14.43
C GLU A 143 -12.09 6.39 -13.17
N LEU A 144 -11.78 5.84 -11.98
CA LEU A 144 -12.36 6.36 -10.73
C LEU A 144 -11.84 7.77 -10.44
N LYS A 145 -12.70 8.63 -9.90
CA LYS A 145 -12.32 9.99 -9.49
C LYS A 145 -11.99 10.09 -8.01
N GLU A 146 -12.51 9.16 -7.22
CA GLU A 146 -12.36 9.09 -5.77
C GLU A 146 -12.11 7.63 -5.35
N PRO A 147 -11.46 7.39 -4.19
CA PRO A 147 -11.31 6.05 -3.65
C PRO A 147 -12.66 5.35 -3.54
N PRO A 148 -12.79 4.08 -4.00
CA PRO A 148 -14.03 3.34 -3.82
C PRO A 148 -14.33 3.16 -2.33
N THR A 149 -15.61 3.03 -1.97
CA THR A 149 -16.06 2.96 -0.57
C THR A 149 -15.22 1.99 0.27
N GLY A 150 -14.61 2.51 1.33
CA GLY A 150 -13.76 1.77 2.27
C GLY A 150 -12.27 1.72 1.91
N ALA A 151 -11.87 2.02 0.67
CA ALA A 151 -10.45 2.19 0.33
C ALA A 151 -9.89 3.47 0.97
N HIS A 152 -8.61 3.45 1.33
CA HIS A 152 -7.97 4.61 1.95
C HIS A 152 -7.49 5.61 0.89
N TYR A 153 -6.93 5.10 -0.21
CA TYR A 153 -6.35 5.93 -1.27
C TYR A 153 -6.68 5.40 -2.67
N LEU A 154 -6.59 6.30 -3.64
CA LEU A 154 -6.73 6.04 -5.07
C LEU A 154 -5.51 6.61 -5.79
N SER A 155 -4.92 5.85 -6.70
CA SER A 155 -3.85 6.33 -7.59
C SER A 155 -4.11 5.88 -9.04
N LYS A 156 -3.53 6.57 -10.02
CA LYS A 156 -3.70 6.25 -11.45
C LYS A 156 -2.68 5.23 -11.96
N SER A 157 -1.59 5.03 -11.24
CA SER A 157 -0.50 4.11 -11.61
C SER A 157 0.22 3.57 -10.37
N LEU A 158 1.04 2.52 -10.55
CA LEU A 158 1.92 2.03 -9.49
C LEU A 158 2.96 3.08 -9.08
N ALA A 159 3.50 3.85 -10.05
CA ALA A 159 4.45 4.92 -9.76
C ALA A 159 3.84 5.98 -8.82
N GLU A 160 2.65 6.48 -9.15
CA GLU A 160 1.94 7.45 -8.30
C GLU A 160 1.59 6.87 -6.92
N ALA A 161 1.25 5.58 -6.85
CA ALA A 161 1.00 4.92 -5.57
C ALA A 161 2.25 4.81 -4.71
N ILE A 162 3.43 4.65 -5.32
CA ILE A 162 4.72 4.66 -4.61
C ILE A 162 5.07 6.09 -4.17
N ASP A 163 4.89 7.08 -5.04
CA ASP A 163 5.13 8.49 -4.71
C ASP A 163 4.25 8.96 -3.54
N LEU A 164 2.99 8.49 -3.49
CA LEU A 164 2.07 8.75 -2.38
C LEU A 164 2.62 8.24 -1.03
N LEU A 165 3.41 7.17 -1.00
CA LEU A 165 3.99 6.64 0.25
C LEU A 165 5.10 7.52 0.81
N GLU A 166 5.66 8.42 0.01
CA GLU A 166 6.64 9.41 0.45
C GLU A 166 5.98 10.65 1.07
N ASP A 167 4.65 10.77 1.00
CA ASP A 167 3.92 11.85 1.66
C ASP A 167 4.18 11.84 3.17
N PRO A 168 4.47 12.99 3.81
CA PRO A 168 4.73 13.07 5.25
C PRO A 168 3.64 12.43 6.13
N GLU A 169 2.38 12.40 5.68
CA GLU A 169 1.28 11.78 6.42
C GLU A 169 1.34 10.24 6.43
N LEU A 170 2.02 9.64 5.46
CA LEU A 170 2.10 8.19 5.25
C LEU A 170 3.49 7.61 5.53
N LYS A 171 4.54 8.34 5.20
CA LYS A 171 5.93 7.89 5.25
C LYS A 171 6.32 7.27 6.60
N ASP A 172 5.87 7.87 7.69
CA ASP A 172 6.20 7.40 9.05
C ASP A 172 5.26 6.28 9.55
N LYS A 173 4.15 6.03 8.85
CA LYS A 173 3.16 4.98 9.19
C LYS A 173 3.36 3.70 8.40
N VAL A 174 4.10 3.74 7.29
CA VAL A 174 4.24 2.62 6.35
C VAL A 174 5.50 1.81 6.62
N ASP A 175 5.35 0.49 6.60
CA ASP A 175 6.47 -0.46 6.65
C ASP A 175 6.65 -1.21 5.32
N LEU A 176 5.98 -2.34 5.11
CA LEU A 176 6.10 -3.12 3.87
C LEU A 176 5.04 -2.73 2.85
N VAL A 177 5.43 -2.74 1.57
CA VAL A 177 4.52 -2.53 0.43
C VAL A 177 4.25 -3.85 -0.29
N TRP A 178 2.97 -4.20 -0.37
CA TRP A 178 2.48 -5.43 -1.00
C TRP A 178 1.62 -5.14 -2.22
N VAL A 179 2.05 -5.61 -3.38
CA VAL A 179 1.24 -5.66 -4.61
C VAL A 179 0.46 -6.97 -4.61
N ILE A 180 -0.87 -6.86 -4.61
CA ILE A 180 -1.78 -8.02 -4.52
C ILE A 180 -2.59 -8.24 -5.81
N GLY A 181 -2.13 -7.65 -6.91
CA GLY A 181 -2.63 -7.89 -8.26
C GLY A 181 -3.61 -6.83 -8.77
N GLY A 182 -4.27 -7.03 -9.91
CA GLY A 182 -4.25 -8.23 -10.76
C GLY A 182 -3.17 -8.23 -11.85
N SER A 183 -3.41 -9.04 -12.88
CA SER A 183 -2.48 -9.35 -13.99
C SER A 183 -1.71 -8.14 -14.53
N SER A 184 -2.38 -7.06 -14.93
CA SER A 184 -1.70 -5.88 -15.50
C SER A 184 -0.78 -5.17 -14.52
N LEU A 185 -1.13 -5.15 -13.22
CA LEU A 185 -0.31 -4.55 -12.19
C LEU A 185 0.91 -5.43 -11.87
N TYR A 186 0.72 -6.75 -11.87
CA TYR A 186 1.84 -7.68 -11.76
C TYR A 186 2.82 -7.54 -12.92
N GLN A 187 2.32 -7.42 -14.15
CA GLN A 187 3.15 -7.17 -15.32
C GLN A 187 3.96 -5.87 -15.18
N GLU A 188 3.29 -4.76 -14.84
CA GLU A 188 3.96 -3.47 -14.63
C GLU A 188 5.05 -3.59 -13.55
N LEU A 189 4.78 -4.31 -12.46
CA LEU A 189 5.76 -4.51 -11.40
C LEU A 189 6.97 -5.32 -11.90
N MET A 190 6.75 -6.46 -12.58
CA MET A 190 7.82 -7.32 -13.09
C MET A 190 8.78 -6.56 -14.03
N GLU A 191 8.27 -5.61 -14.81
CA GLU A 191 9.07 -4.81 -15.76
C GLU A 191 9.93 -3.73 -15.06
N LYS A 192 9.61 -3.31 -13.83
CA LYS A 192 10.36 -2.25 -13.14
C LYS A 192 11.75 -2.73 -12.64
N PRO A 193 12.82 -1.95 -12.85
CA PRO A 193 14.17 -2.29 -12.36
C PRO A 193 14.33 -1.93 -10.87
N VAL A 194 13.51 -2.53 -10.02
CA VAL A 194 13.51 -2.33 -8.57
C VAL A 194 13.64 -3.68 -7.87
N ASN A 195 14.10 -3.67 -6.62
CA ASN A 195 14.14 -4.87 -5.79
C ASN A 195 12.73 -5.41 -5.57
N GLN A 196 12.49 -6.66 -5.93
CA GLN A 196 11.19 -7.31 -5.82
C GLN A 196 11.31 -8.66 -5.17
N ARG A 197 10.32 -9.00 -4.35
CA ARG A 197 10.15 -10.34 -3.79
C ARG A 197 8.74 -10.84 -4.05
N TRP A 198 8.63 -12.00 -4.68
CA TRP A 198 7.36 -12.58 -5.11
C TRP A 198 7.06 -13.82 -4.27
N PHE A 199 5.97 -13.77 -3.52
CA PHE A 199 5.42 -14.87 -2.74
C PHE A 199 4.36 -15.54 -3.58
N VAL A 200 4.67 -16.72 -4.08
CA VAL A 200 3.86 -17.43 -5.06
C VAL A 200 3.30 -18.69 -4.42
N THR A 201 1.98 -18.76 -4.24
CA THR A 201 1.31 -20.02 -3.94
C THR A 201 1.12 -20.79 -5.26
N ARG A 202 1.81 -21.92 -5.42
CA ARG A 202 1.62 -22.83 -6.56
C ARG A 202 0.49 -23.81 -6.26
N ILE A 203 -0.68 -23.58 -6.84
CA ILE A 203 -1.78 -24.57 -6.87
C ILE A 203 -1.39 -25.67 -7.85
N LEU A 204 -1.46 -26.94 -7.45
CA LEU A 204 -0.98 -28.09 -8.24
C LEU A 204 -2.12 -28.81 -9.01
N GLN A 205 -3.19 -28.09 -9.29
CA GLN A 205 -4.35 -28.58 -10.03
C GLN A 205 -4.78 -27.57 -11.08
N GLU A 206 -5.22 -28.06 -12.23
CA GLU A 206 -5.72 -27.22 -13.32
C GLU A 206 -7.14 -26.71 -13.03
N PHE A 207 -7.35 -25.43 -13.33
CA PHE A 207 -8.65 -24.78 -13.27
C PHE A 207 -8.82 -23.89 -14.50
N GLU A 208 -10.06 -23.75 -14.98
CA GLU A 208 -10.35 -22.80 -16.04
C GLU A 208 -10.08 -21.37 -15.60
N CYS A 209 -9.32 -20.62 -16.41
CA CYS A 209 -8.94 -19.25 -16.11
C CYS A 209 -9.18 -18.33 -17.31
N ASP A 210 -9.41 -17.05 -17.04
CA ASP A 210 -9.44 -15.98 -18.05
C ASP A 210 -8.39 -14.88 -17.76
N THR A 211 -7.79 -14.93 -16.57
CA THR A 211 -6.81 -13.97 -16.09
C THR A 211 -5.58 -14.72 -15.61
N TYR A 212 -4.41 -14.29 -16.06
CA TYR A 212 -3.14 -15.00 -15.89
C TYR A 212 -2.05 -14.09 -15.31
N LEU A 213 -1.16 -14.66 -14.51
CA LEU A 213 0.09 -14.01 -14.15
C LEU A 213 1.06 -14.09 -15.34
N PRO A 214 1.81 -13.02 -15.67
CA PRO A 214 2.90 -13.12 -16.63
C PRO A 214 3.96 -14.14 -16.20
N GLU A 215 4.72 -14.66 -17.15
CA GLU A 215 5.73 -15.66 -16.84
C GLU A 215 6.84 -15.09 -15.94
N ILE A 216 7.14 -15.81 -14.85
CA ILE A 216 8.30 -15.51 -14.00
C ILE A 216 9.55 -16.03 -14.72
N ASP A 217 10.22 -15.15 -15.46
CA ASP A 217 11.47 -15.46 -16.15
C ASP A 217 12.60 -15.78 -15.17
N LEU A 218 13.12 -17.00 -15.21
CA LEU A 218 14.17 -17.48 -14.31
C LEU A 218 15.56 -16.87 -14.59
N ASN A 219 15.72 -16.14 -15.69
CA ASN A 219 16.92 -15.31 -15.92
C ASN A 219 16.83 -13.97 -15.17
N SER A 220 15.60 -13.50 -14.90
CA SER A 220 15.31 -12.26 -14.20
C SER A 220 14.94 -12.48 -12.73
N PHE A 221 14.55 -13.69 -12.35
CA PHE A 221 14.13 -14.06 -11.00
C PHE A 221 14.79 -15.35 -10.53
N ARG A 222 15.29 -15.37 -9.30
CA ARG A 222 15.78 -16.58 -8.65
C ARG A 222 14.75 -17.11 -7.65
N LEU A 223 14.53 -18.42 -7.66
CA LEU A 223 13.80 -19.10 -6.59
C LEU A 223 14.69 -19.18 -5.35
N LEU A 224 14.18 -18.76 -4.19
CA LEU A 224 14.84 -18.93 -2.92
C LEU A 224 14.56 -20.35 -2.39
N PRO A 225 15.59 -21.12 -1.97
CA PRO A 225 15.38 -22.47 -1.46
C PRO A 225 14.58 -22.47 -0.15
N GLU A 226 14.75 -21.43 0.66
CA GLU A 226 14.07 -21.23 1.93
C GLU A 226 13.80 -19.73 2.15
N TYR A 227 12.76 -19.40 2.90
CA TYR A 227 12.49 -18.04 3.37
C TYR A 227 11.92 -18.07 4.80
N PRO A 228 12.39 -17.21 5.72
CA PRO A 228 11.94 -17.22 7.11
C PRO A 228 10.41 -17.13 7.24
N GLY A 229 9.81 -18.07 7.96
CA GLY A 229 8.36 -18.12 8.21
C GLY A 229 7.52 -18.70 7.06
N ILE A 230 8.15 -19.22 6.00
CA ILE A 230 7.49 -19.82 4.84
C ILE A 230 7.99 -21.26 4.68
N SER A 231 7.10 -22.23 4.93
CA SER A 231 7.41 -23.63 4.72
C SER A 231 7.27 -24.00 3.23
N PRO A 232 8.28 -24.66 2.63
CA PRO A 232 8.17 -25.18 1.26
C PRO A 232 7.39 -26.51 1.18
N GLU A 233 6.95 -27.06 2.32
CA GLU A 233 6.20 -28.32 2.38
C GLU A 233 4.87 -28.23 1.64
N LEU A 234 4.49 -29.36 1.05
CA LEU A 234 3.21 -29.52 0.37
C LEU A 234 2.05 -29.34 1.37
N GLN A 235 1.09 -28.51 0.99
CA GLN A 235 -0.15 -28.28 1.71
C GLN A 235 -1.31 -28.92 0.93
N GLU A 236 -2.37 -29.28 1.63
CA GLU A 236 -3.60 -29.79 1.01
C GLU A 236 -4.83 -29.27 1.75
N GLU A 237 -5.78 -28.69 1.02
CA GLU A 237 -7.08 -28.28 1.55
C GLU A 237 -8.17 -28.59 0.53
N ASN A 238 -9.26 -29.23 0.97
CA ASN A 238 -10.40 -29.58 0.11
C ASN A 238 -9.99 -30.37 -1.16
N GLY A 239 -8.98 -31.23 -1.07
CA GLY A 239 -8.44 -32.01 -2.19
C GLY A 239 -7.57 -31.21 -3.17
N VAL A 240 -7.28 -29.94 -2.88
CA VAL A 240 -6.39 -29.10 -3.67
C VAL A 240 -5.03 -29.05 -3.00
N GLN A 241 -4.01 -29.54 -3.70
CA GLN A 241 -2.63 -29.48 -3.25
C GLN A 241 -1.96 -28.18 -3.70
N TYR A 242 -1.14 -27.59 -2.82
CA TYR A 242 -0.40 -26.37 -3.14
C TYR A 242 0.87 -26.25 -2.31
N LYS A 243 1.83 -25.43 -2.77
CA LYS A 243 3.05 -25.10 -2.03
C LYS A 243 3.37 -23.61 -2.11
N PHE A 244 4.14 -23.11 -1.16
CA PHE A 244 4.60 -21.72 -1.14
C PHE A 244 6.02 -21.63 -1.69
N GLU A 245 6.22 -20.71 -2.63
CA GLU A 245 7.51 -20.40 -3.23
C GLU A 245 7.81 -18.91 -3.04
N VAL A 246 9.09 -18.58 -2.90
CA VAL A 246 9.53 -17.18 -2.82
C VAL A 246 10.58 -16.93 -3.89
N TYR A 247 10.30 -15.99 -4.78
CA TYR A 247 11.24 -15.55 -5.81
C TYR A 247 11.79 -14.17 -5.48
N GLU A 248 13.03 -13.93 -5.87
CA GLU A 248 13.66 -12.63 -5.75
C GLU A 248 14.15 -12.16 -7.12
N LYS A 249 13.89 -10.90 -7.47
CA LYS A 249 14.36 -10.33 -8.73
C LYS A 249 15.87 -10.16 -8.70
N ILE A 250 16.52 -10.55 -9.79
CA ILE A 250 17.92 -10.28 -10.08
C ILE A 250 17.95 -8.88 -10.71
N VAL A 251 18.50 -7.90 -9.99
CA VAL A 251 18.61 -6.50 -10.42
C VAL A 251 20.04 -6.20 -10.86
#